data_AF-A0A535AUY8-F1
#
_entry.id   AF-A0A535AUY8-F1
#
_cell.length_a   1.000
_cell.length_b   1.000
_cell.length_c   1.000
_cell.angle_alpha   90.00
_cell.angle_beta   90.00
_cell.angle_gamma   90.00
#
_symmetry.space_group_name_H-M   'P 1'
#
loop_
_entity.id
_entity.type
_entity.pdbx_description
1 polymer ?
#
loop_
_entity_poly.entity_id
_entity_poly.type
_entity_poly.pdbx_seq_one_letter_code
_entity_poly.pdbx_strand_id
1 'polypeptide(L)'
;HYQDLQDIVNVLWASGAEAIAVNGQRIVPSTAFHYAGVNILVNNASRLSGPYTVIAVGDPPALANGVGNPDQLAELKSRNRIYGLGFSWLRSTRLSVPAYDAAFLVKYAQPIG
;
A
#
# COMPACT_ATOMS: atom_id res chain seq x y z
N HIS A 1 -12.96 -1.08 0.69
CA HIS A 1 -12.99 -0.18 -0.48
C HIS A 1 -11.58 0.03 -1.02
N TYR A 2 -11.40 0.50 -2.26
CA TYR A 2 -10.05 0.77 -2.80
C TYR A 2 -9.34 1.92 -2.05
N GLN A 3 -10.13 2.90 -1.58
CA GLN A 3 -9.66 4.02 -0.77
C GLN A 3 -8.97 3.55 0.51
N ASP A 4 -9.49 2.49 1.17
CA ASP A 4 -8.85 1.95 2.38
C ASP A 4 -7.39 1.55 2.12
N LEU A 5 -7.12 0.88 1.00
CA LEU A 5 -5.74 0.49 0.64
C LEU A 5 -4.90 1.69 0.27
N GLN A 6 -5.47 2.63 -0.48
CA GLN A 6 -4.77 3.87 -0.84
C GLN A 6 -4.37 4.67 0.40
N ASP A 7 -5.28 4.81 1.38
CA ASP A 7 -5.03 5.55 2.62
C ASP A 7 -4.00 4.83 3.50
N ILE A 8 -4.06 3.50 3.62
CA ILE A 8 -3.04 2.71 4.33
C ILE A 8 -1.67 2.95 3.71
N VAL A 9 -1.56 2.87 2.38
CA VAL A 9 -0.32 3.08 1.64
C VAL A 9 0.21 4.51 1.85
N ASN A 10 -0.66 5.51 1.79
CA ASN A 10 -0.29 6.90 2.02
C ASN A 10 0.24 7.13 3.44
N VAL A 11 -0.44 6.58 4.44
CA VAL A 11 0.00 6.66 5.85
C VAL A 11 1.37 6.00 6.03
N LEU A 12 1.60 4.84 5.43
CA LEU A 12 2.89 4.15 5.49
C LEU A 12 4.00 4.99 4.84
N TRP A 13 3.77 5.58 3.67
CA TRP A 13 4.73 6.51 3.06
C TRP A 13 5.01 7.73 3.94
N ALA A 14 3.96 8.36 4.47
CA ALA A 14 4.09 9.49 5.39
C ALA A 14 4.83 9.12 6.69
N SER A 15 4.83 7.84 7.07
CA SER A 15 5.51 7.30 8.25
C SER A 15 6.93 6.83 7.96
N GLY A 16 7.46 7.08 6.76
CA GLY A 16 8.84 6.75 6.40
C GLY A 16 9.05 5.34 5.83
N ALA A 17 8.02 4.74 5.23
CA ALA A 17 8.25 3.52 4.45
C ALA A 17 9.21 3.80 3.28
N GLU A 18 10.09 2.85 2.99
CA GLU A 18 11.07 2.87 1.90
C GLU A 18 10.60 2.02 0.70
N ALA A 19 9.82 0.97 0.99
CA ALA A 19 9.21 0.12 -0.02
C ALA A 19 7.88 -0.43 0.49
N ILE A 20 6.87 -0.48 -0.38
CA ILE A 20 5.54 -1.02 -0.05
C ILE A 20 5.11 -1.99 -1.15
N ALA A 21 4.46 -3.10 -0.78
CA ALA A 21 3.69 -3.90 -1.70
C ALA A 21 2.31 -4.25 -1.13
N VAL A 22 1.34 -4.37 -2.03
CA VAL A 22 -0.02 -4.82 -1.72
C VAL A 22 -0.29 -6.09 -2.50
N ASN A 23 -0.59 -7.20 -1.83
CA ASN A 23 -0.77 -8.52 -2.44
C ASN A 23 0.37 -8.91 -3.40
N GLY A 24 1.62 -8.61 -3.02
CA GLY A 24 2.80 -8.90 -3.82
C GLY A 24 3.01 -7.96 -5.02
N GLN A 25 2.19 -6.91 -5.19
CA GLN A 25 2.41 -5.88 -6.21
C GLN A 25 3.19 -4.72 -5.62
N ARG A 26 4.37 -4.43 -6.18
CA ARG A 26 5.20 -3.29 -5.76
C ARG A 26 4.46 -1.98 -6.01
N ILE A 27 4.31 -1.17 -4.97
CA ILE A 27 3.78 0.19 -5.10
C ILE A 27 4.94 1.15 -5.36
N VAL A 28 4.78 1.97 -6.39
CA VAL A 28 5.71 3.02 -6.79
C VAL A 28 4.97 4.36 -6.86
N PRO A 29 5.68 5.52 -6.96
CA PRO A 29 5.02 6.83 -7.00
C PRO A 29 4.00 7.00 -8.13
N SER A 30 4.15 6.29 -9.24
CA SER A 30 3.21 6.31 -10.37
C SER A 30 2.08 5.28 -10.25
N THR A 31 2.02 4.49 -9.18
CA THR A 31 0.94 3.50 -8.97
C THR A 31 -0.35 4.23 -8.65
N ALA A 32 -1.38 3.99 -9.46
CA ALA A 32 -2.75 4.39 -9.18
C ALA A 32 -3.59 3.20 -8.71
N PHE A 33 -4.51 3.46 -7.78
CA PHE A 33 -5.52 2.50 -7.33
C PHE A 33 -6.84 2.82 -8.03
N HIS A 34 -7.36 1.89 -8.82
CA HIS A 34 -8.64 2.05 -9.50
C HIS A 34 -9.66 1.02 -9.05
N TYR A 35 -10.91 1.46 -8.89
CA TYR A 35 -12.03 0.56 -8.67
C TYR A 35 -12.41 -0.18 -9.96
N ALA A 36 -12.55 -1.50 -9.89
CA ALA A 36 -12.98 -2.33 -11.01
C ALA A 36 -13.99 -3.40 -10.55
N GLY A 37 -15.17 -2.94 -10.14
CA GLY A 37 -16.22 -3.80 -9.61
C GLY A 37 -15.78 -4.44 -8.29
N VAL A 38 -15.67 -5.76 -8.26
CA VAL A 38 -15.24 -6.47 -7.04
C VAL A 38 -13.72 -6.43 -6.78
N ASN A 39 -12.93 -5.91 -7.73
CA ASN A 39 -11.47 -5.88 -7.64
C ASN A 39 -10.94 -4.44 -7.59
N ILE A 40 -9.70 -4.33 -7.14
CA ILE A 40 -8.90 -3.10 -7.24
C ILE A 40 -7.82 -3.31 -8.30
N LEU A 41 -7.68 -2.38 -9.24
CA LEU A 41 -6.58 -2.41 -10.21
C LEU A 41 -5.43 -1.57 -9.69
N VAL A 42 -4.22 -2.12 -9.81
CA VAL A 42 -2.95 -1.42 -9.56
C VAL A 42 -1.99 -1.64 -10.73
N ASN A 43 -0.93 -0.83 -10.83
CA ASN A 43 0.18 -1.01 -11.78
C ASN A 43 -0.26 -1.33 -13.22
N ASN A 44 -1.22 -0.59 -13.76
CA ASN A 44 -1.67 -0.74 -15.14
C ASN A 44 -2.32 -2.12 -15.48
N ALA A 45 -3.15 -2.64 -14.56
CA ALA A 45 -4.18 -3.70 -14.72
C ALA A 45 -4.03 -4.94 -13.82
N SER A 46 -3.06 -4.98 -12.90
CA SER A 46 -3.00 -6.04 -11.88
C SER A 46 -4.22 -5.97 -10.97
N ARG A 47 -4.99 -7.06 -10.92
CA ARG A 47 -6.20 -7.17 -10.08
C ARG A 47 -5.83 -7.64 -8.68
N LEU A 48 -6.27 -6.87 -7.69
CA LEU A 48 -6.20 -7.23 -6.28
C LEU A 48 -7.61 -7.61 -5.80
N SER A 49 -7.68 -8.74 -5.10
CA SER A 49 -8.86 -9.21 -4.38
C SER A 49 -8.52 -9.43 -2.91
N GLY A 50 -9.53 -9.32 -2.05
CA GLY A 50 -9.39 -9.57 -0.62
C GLY A 50 -9.24 -11.07 -0.30
N PRO A 51 -8.65 -11.43 0.86
CA PRO A 51 -8.07 -10.53 1.87
C PRO A 51 -6.78 -9.84 1.38
N TYR A 52 -6.56 -8.61 1.84
CA TYR A 52 -5.42 -7.81 1.41
C TYR A 52 -4.27 -7.89 2.41
N THR A 53 -3.05 -8.10 1.91
CA THR A 53 -1.82 -8.03 2.68
C THR A 53 -1.00 -6.84 2.19
N VAL A 54 -0.71 -5.92 3.11
CA VAL A 54 0.21 -4.81 2.86
C VAL A 54 1.51 -5.10 3.59
N ILE A 55 2.61 -5.11 2.85
CA ILE A 55 3.96 -5.19 3.43
C ILE A 55 4.66 -3.85 3.22
N ALA A 56 5.35 -3.38 4.24
CA ALA A 56 6.14 -2.15 4.19
C ALA A 56 7.50 -2.38 4.83
N VAL A 57 8.55 -1.90 4.17
CA VAL A 57 9.91 -1.85 4.68
C VAL A 57 10.19 -0.42 5.14
N GLY A 58 10.79 -0.27 6.31
CA GLY A 58 11.09 1.01 6.95
C GLY A 58 11.31 0.79 8.45
N ASP A 59 11.30 1.86 9.24
CA ASP A 59 11.41 1.78 10.71
C ASP A 59 10.13 1.19 11.34
N PRO A 60 10.16 -0.03 11.93
CA PRO A 60 8.94 -0.69 12.38
C PRO A 60 8.13 0.06 13.46
N PRO A 61 8.76 0.73 14.45
CA PRO A 61 8.07 1.64 15.37
C PRO A 61 7.36 2.79 14.65
N ALA A 62 8.03 3.52 13.76
CA ALA A 62 7.41 4.63 13.02
C ALA A 62 6.20 4.17 12.19
N LEU A 63 6.34 3.08 11.43
CA LEU A 63 5.25 2.53 10.63
C LEU A 63 4.06 2.08 11.48
N ALA A 64 4.32 1.38 12.58
CA ALA A 64 3.27 0.94 13.50
C ALA A 64 2.55 2.13 14.16
N ASN A 65 3.28 3.20 14.51
CA ASN A 65 2.71 4.41 15.09
C ASN A 65 1.82 5.14 14.09
N GLY A 66 2.25 5.27 12.83
CA GLY A 66 1.45 5.90 11.77
C GLY A 66 0.13 5.20 11.53
N VAL A 67 0.17 3.88 11.32
CA VAL A 67 -1.05 3.06 11.11
C VAL A 67 -1.90 3.01 12.38
N GLY A 68 -1.27 3.00 13.56
CA GLY A 68 -1.95 2.98 14.87
C GLY A 68 -2.60 4.30 15.26
N ASN A 69 -2.11 5.45 14.77
CA ASN A 69 -2.57 6.78 15.13
C ASN A 69 -4.11 6.92 14.98
N PRO A 70 -4.87 7.25 16.03
CA PRO A 70 -6.34 7.33 15.98
C PRO A 70 -6.87 8.35 14.97
N ASP A 71 -6.10 9.41 14.68
CA ASP A 71 -6.47 10.45 13.71
C ASP A 71 -6.25 10.01 12.26
N GLN A 72 -5.51 8.91 12.06
CA GLN A 72 -5.28 8.29 10.77
C GLN A 72 -6.20 7.09 10.55
N LEU A 73 -6.65 6.90 9.31
CA LEU A 73 -7.52 5.79 8.90
C LEU A 73 -8.83 5.71 9.72
N ALA A 74 -9.35 6.86 10.16
CA ALA A 74 -10.49 6.92 11.07
C ALA A 74 -11.73 6.19 10.54
N GLU A 75 -12.07 6.37 9.25
CA GLU A 75 -13.20 5.70 8.62
C GLU A 75 -13.00 4.18 8.55
N LEU A 76 -11.83 3.71 8.09
CA LEU A 76 -11.48 2.29 8.06
C LEU A 76 -11.56 1.67 9.47
N LYS A 77 -10.98 2.33 10.48
CA LYS A 77 -11.00 1.85 11.87
C LYS A 77 -12.41 1.82 12.46
N SER A 78 -13.23 2.83 12.15
CA SER A 78 -14.63 2.87 12.53
C SER A 78 -15.39 1.68 11.92
N ARG A 79 -15.27 1.47 10.61
CA ARG A 79 -15.87 0.32 9.92
C ARG A 79 -15.35 -1.01 10.45
N ASN A 80 -14.06 -1.13 10.75
CA ASN A 80 -13.49 -2.33 11.34
C ASN A 80 -14.10 -2.65 12.71
N ARG A 81 -14.34 -1.61 13.54
CA ARG A 81 -14.98 -1.78 14.86
C ARG A 81 -16.45 -2.20 14.74
N ILE A 82 -17.19 -1.62 13.80
CA ILE A 82 -18.62 -1.85 13.63
C ILE A 82 -18.90 -3.19 12.93
N TYR A 83 -18.11 -3.51 11.89
CA TYR A 83 -18.36 -4.63 10.99
C TYR A 83 -17.34 -5.78 11.10
N GLY A 84 -16.30 -5.64 11.91
CA GLY A 84 -15.30 -6.70 12.12
C GLY A 84 -14.45 -7.01 10.89
N LEU A 85 -14.06 -5.99 10.11
CA LEU A 85 -13.36 -6.14 8.82
C LEU A 85 -12.03 -6.92 8.88
N GLY A 86 -11.40 -7.02 10.05
CA GLY A 86 -10.13 -7.73 10.24
C GLY A 86 -8.89 -6.88 9.96
N PHE A 87 -8.85 -5.64 10.46
CA PHE A 87 -7.67 -4.77 10.34
C PHE A 87 -6.64 -5.04 11.46
N SER A 88 -5.46 -5.54 11.10
CA SER A 88 -4.36 -5.83 12.03
C SER A 88 -3.00 -5.68 11.34
N TRP A 89 -1.94 -5.55 12.13
CA TRP A 89 -0.56 -5.50 11.63
C TRP A 89 0.40 -6.17 12.60
N LEU A 90 1.52 -6.63 12.06
CA LEU A 90 2.57 -7.33 12.78
C LEU A 90 3.93 -6.77 12.35
N ARG A 91 4.91 -6.79 13.25
CA ARG A 91 6.29 -6.43 12.93
C ARG A 91 7.04 -7.69 12.48
N SER A 92 7.94 -7.53 11.51
CA SER A 92 8.85 -8.58 11.07
C SER A 92 10.26 -8.03 10.96
N THR A 93 11.26 -8.84 11.29
CA THR A 93 12.68 -8.50 11.15
C THR A 93 13.21 -8.75 9.74
N ARG A 94 12.47 -9.49 8.91
CA ARG A 94 12.81 -9.77 7.52
C ARG A 94 11.56 -9.74 6.67
N LEU A 95 11.51 -8.78 5.75
CA LEU A 95 10.47 -8.65 4.73
C LEU A 95 11.14 -8.48 3.37
N SER A 96 10.49 -8.98 2.32
CA SER A 96 10.94 -8.80 0.95
C SER A 96 9.81 -8.14 0.16
N VAL A 97 10.10 -6.99 -0.44
CA VAL A 97 9.20 -6.30 -1.34
C VAL A 97 9.68 -6.58 -2.77
N PRO A 98 8.80 -7.06 -3.68
CA PRO A 98 9.21 -7.34 -5.05
C PRO A 98 9.69 -6.08 -5.77
N ALA A 99 10.48 -6.30 -6.82
CA ALA A 99 10.79 -5.26 -7.79
C ALA A 99 9.50 -4.84 -8.51
N TYR A 100 9.47 -3.59 -8.97
CA TYR A 100 8.43 -3.16 -9.89
C TYR A 100 8.70 -3.79 -11.27
N ASP A 101 7.71 -4.45 -11.84
CA ASP A 101 7.82 -5.28 -13.04
C ASP A 101 7.10 -4.67 -14.25
N ALA A 102 6.42 -3.53 -14.09
CA ALA A 102 5.79 -2.83 -15.21
C ALA A 102 6.79 -1.98 -16.01
N ALA A 103 6.59 -1.91 -17.32
CA ALA A 103 7.46 -1.18 -18.22
C ALA A 103 7.36 0.34 -18.03
N PHE A 104 8.51 0.99 -17.82
CA PHE A 104 8.64 2.45 -17.87
C PHE A 104 9.12 2.86 -19.27
N LEU A 105 8.18 3.14 -20.17
CA LEU A 105 8.51 3.56 -21.54
C LEU A 105 8.86 5.06 -21.56
N VAL A 106 10.15 5.36 -21.53
CA VAL A 106 10.66 6.72 -21.68
C VAL A 106 10.82 7.05 -23.16
N LYS A 107 9.97 7.95 -23.68
CA LYS A 107 10.05 8.38 -25.09
C LYS A 107 10.94 9.60 -25.31
N TYR A 108 11.02 10.50 -24.32
CA TYR A 108 11.66 11.81 -24.49
C TYR A 108 12.79 12.09 -23.49
N ALA A 109 12.64 11.70 -22.22
CA ALA A 109 13.66 11.97 -21.21
C ALA A 109 14.90 11.08 -21.43
N GLN A 110 16.09 11.61 -21.15
CA GLN A 110 17.35 10.88 -21.17
C GLN A 110 18.11 11.14 -19.87
N PRO A 111 18.84 10.15 -19.32
CA PRO A 111 19.75 10.39 -18.20
C PRO A 111 20.80 11.41 -18.60
N ILE A 112 21.08 12.37 -17.72
CA ILE A 112 22.25 13.24 -17.89
C ILE A 112 23.45 12.38 -17.48
N GLY A 113 24.30 12.06 -18.46
CA GLY A 113 25.58 11.40 -18.25
C GLY A 113 26.67 12.36 -17.78
#